data_AF-A0A948SZ95-F1
#
_entry.id   AF-A0A948SZ95-F1
#
_cell.length_a   1.000
_cell.length_b   1.000
_cell.length_c   1.000
_cell.angle_alpha   90.00
_cell.angle_beta   90.00
_cell.angle_gamma   90.00
#
_symmetry.space_group_name_H-M   'P 1'
#
loop_
_entity.id
_entity.type
_entity.pdbx_description
1 polymer ?
#
loop_
_entity_poly.entity_id
_entity_poly.type
_entity_poly.pdbx_seq_one_letter_code
_entity_poly.pdbx_strand_id
1 'polypeptide(L)'
;MPTGFLPDDERMTAAEVARYLNISLSTLHHMTRLGMIQARKEGKRWIYLKEQLSRYVSEGLPDWAPQGKFEASERRSHSRKPCRLAGRVCLTASRDDTAQGSWQEGLVLNVSERGMLFEISGTSGERAFAPLSLPAQARFSVIPAGRKNPVPFVFPGTILRIESRKSGQCFGVLLDASMGHLLEPVPTARN
;
A
#
# COMPACT_ATOMS: atom_id res chain seq x y z
N MET A 1 36.57 -25.85 4.36
CA MET A 1 35.25 -25.55 3.76
C MET A 1 35.38 -25.75 2.26
N PRO A 2 34.80 -26.80 1.65
CA PRO A 2 34.90 -26.98 0.20
C PRO A 2 33.91 -26.05 -0.50
N THR A 3 34.41 -25.12 -1.30
CA THR A 3 33.65 -24.32 -2.25
C THR A 3 33.45 -25.12 -3.53
N GLY A 4 32.55 -26.11 -3.50
CA GLY A 4 32.10 -26.80 -4.69
C GLY A 4 31.17 -25.90 -5.49
N PHE A 5 31.57 -25.53 -6.71
CA PHE A 5 30.63 -25.01 -7.70
C PHE A 5 29.73 -26.18 -8.12
N LEU A 6 28.50 -26.20 -7.60
CA LEU A 6 27.45 -27.13 -8.02
C LEU A 6 26.84 -26.68 -9.36
N PRO A 7 26.38 -27.63 -10.21
CA PRO A 7 25.89 -27.38 -11.56
C PRO A 7 24.66 -26.44 -11.59
N ASP A 8 24.51 -25.70 -12.69
CA ASP A 8 23.51 -24.63 -12.85
C ASP A 8 22.04 -25.09 -12.76
N ASP A 9 21.76 -26.38 -12.94
CA ASP A 9 20.41 -26.96 -12.89
C ASP A 9 19.76 -26.96 -11.49
N GLU A 10 20.50 -26.56 -10.45
CA GLU A 10 20.03 -26.52 -9.07
C GLU A 10 19.75 -25.10 -8.56
N ARG A 11 19.95 -24.08 -9.40
CA ARG A 11 19.77 -22.67 -9.03
C ARG A 11 18.39 -22.17 -9.41
N MET A 12 17.64 -21.65 -8.44
CA MET A 12 16.32 -21.07 -8.64
C MET A 12 16.34 -19.58 -8.35
N THR A 13 15.63 -18.80 -9.17
CA THR A 13 15.36 -17.38 -8.93
C THR A 13 14.25 -17.20 -7.89
N ALA A 14 14.16 -16.02 -7.27
CA ALA A 14 13.09 -15.71 -6.32
C ALA A 14 11.68 -15.99 -6.87
N ALA A 15 11.43 -15.72 -8.16
CA ALA A 15 10.13 -15.98 -8.79
C ALA A 15 9.84 -17.48 -8.95
N GLU A 16 10.86 -18.28 -9.25
CA GLU A 16 10.73 -19.75 -9.32
C GLU A 16 10.49 -20.35 -7.95
N VAL A 17 11.21 -19.88 -6.93
CA VAL A 17 11.03 -20.35 -5.55
C VAL A 17 9.66 -19.97 -4.99
N ALA A 18 9.19 -18.76 -5.25
CA ALA A 18 7.85 -18.33 -4.85
C ALA A 18 6.76 -19.23 -5.45
N ARG A 19 6.92 -19.61 -6.72
CA ARG A 19 6.03 -20.58 -7.38
C ARG A 19 6.17 -21.98 -6.79
N TYR A 20 7.40 -22.43 -6.56
CA TYR A 20 7.71 -23.76 -6.03
C TYR A 20 7.13 -23.99 -4.64
N LEU A 21 7.27 -23.00 -3.75
CA LEU A 21 6.75 -23.05 -2.38
C LEU A 21 5.29 -22.57 -2.27
N ASN A 22 4.68 -22.13 -3.38
CA ASN A 22 3.34 -21.54 -3.41
C ASN A 22 3.16 -20.37 -2.41
N ILE A 23 4.13 -19.45 -2.35
CA ILE A 23 4.10 -18.27 -1.48
C ILE A 23 4.30 -16.97 -2.27
N SER A 24 3.95 -15.83 -1.66
CA SER A 24 4.22 -14.53 -2.27
C SER A 24 5.73 -14.21 -2.29
N LEU A 25 6.18 -13.46 -3.30
CA LEU A 25 7.56 -12.94 -3.36
C LEU A 25 7.93 -12.12 -2.11
N SER A 26 6.98 -11.37 -1.56
CA SER A 26 7.19 -10.60 -0.33
C SER A 26 7.47 -11.51 0.86
N THR A 27 6.74 -12.62 0.98
CA THR A 27 6.95 -13.64 2.00
C THR A 27 8.33 -14.27 1.84
N LEU A 28 8.69 -14.68 0.62
CA LEU A 28 10.00 -15.26 0.33
C LEU A 28 11.15 -14.31 0.70
N HIS A 29 11.07 -13.03 0.31
CA HIS A 29 12.10 -12.05 0.68
C HIS A 29 12.20 -11.84 2.18
N HIS A 30 11.06 -11.85 2.87
CA HIS A 30 11.04 -11.75 4.32
C HIS A 30 11.73 -12.95 4.98
N MET A 31 11.39 -14.18 4.57
CA MET A 31 12.01 -15.42 5.04
C MET A 31 13.51 -15.47 4.76
N THR A 32 13.91 -15.02 3.56
CA THR A 32 15.33 -14.93 3.17
C THR A 32 16.09 -13.97 4.08
N ARG A 33 15.51 -12.80 4.39
CA ARG A 33 16.11 -11.80 5.27
C ARG A 33 16.22 -12.28 6.72
N LEU A 34 15.28 -13.10 7.16
CA LEU A 34 15.30 -13.75 8.47
C LEU A 34 16.25 -14.97 8.52
N GLY A 35 16.88 -15.32 7.40
CA GLY A 35 17.78 -16.46 7.28
C GLY A 35 17.09 -17.81 7.14
N MET A 36 15.77 -17.89 7.27
CA MET A 36 14.99 -19.15 7.25
C MET A 36 15.13 -19.93 5.95
N ILE A 37 15.29 -19.22 4.83
CA ILE A 37 15.64 -19.80 3.54
C ILE A 37 17.00 -19.24 3.17
N GLN A 38 17.98 -20.12 3.01
CA GLN A 38 19.30 -19.72 2.55
C GLN A 38 19.24 -19.28 1.09
N ALA A 39 19.85 -18.13 0.82
CA ALA A 39 19.97 -17.57 -0.52
C ALA A 39 21.32 -16.89 -0.68
N ARG A 40 21.84 -16.95 -1.90
CA ARG A 40 23.06 -16.25 -2.30
C ARG A 40 22.68 -15.08 -3.19
N LYS A 41 23.31 -13.93 -2.96
CA LYS A 41 23.15 -12.77 -3.84
C LYS A 41 24.17 -12.87 -4.98
N GLU A 42 23.67 -13.03 -6.21
CA GLU A 42 24.49 -13.03 -7.42
C GLU A 42 24.12 -11.79 -8.26
N GLY A 43 25.01 -10.81 -8.27
CA GLY A 43 24.74 -9.49 -8.84
C GLY A 43 23.54 -8.80 -8.18
N LYS A 44 22.49 -8.55 -8.96
CA LYS A 44 21.24 -7.90 -8.51
C LYS A 44 20.12 -8.89 -8.17
N ARG A 45 20.38 -10.20 -8.20
CA ARG A 45 19.37 -11.24 -8.02
C ARG A 45 19.69 -12.11 -6.81
N TRP A 46 18.63 -12.59 -6.17
CA TRP A 46 18.71 -13.66 -5.18
C TRP A 46 18.60 -15.00 -5.88
N ILE A 47 19.56 -15.86 -5.61
CA ILE A 47 19.65 -17.22 -6.14
C ILE A 47 19.53 -18.18 -4.96
N TYR A 48 18.69 -19.18 -5.14
CA TYR A 48 18.36 -20.18 -4.14
C TYR A 48 18.77 -21.55 -4.66
N LEU A 49 19.21 -22.42 -3.75
CA LEU A 49 19.55 -23.79 -4.10
C LEU A 49 18.33 -24.69 -3.92
N LYS A 50 17.94 -25.39 -4.99
CA LYS A 50 16.77 -26.28 -5.01
C LYS A 50 16.87 -27.39 -3.96
N GLU A 51 18.08 -27.90 -3.72
CA GLU A 51 18.32 -28.92 -2.70
C GLU A 51 17.95 -28.41 -1.30
N GLN A 52 18.38 -27.20 -0.95
CA GLN A 52 18.08 -26.59 0.36
C GLN A 52 16.59 -26.31 0.52
N LEU A 53 15.92 -25.89 -0.55
CA LEU A 53 14.47 -25.72 -0.57
C LEU A 53 13.74 -27.05 -0.45
N SER A 54 14.28 -28.12 -1.03
CA SER A 54 13.70 -29.45 -0.93
C SER A 54 13.81 -29.99 0.50
N ARG A 55 14.96 -29.80 1.16
CA ARG A 55 15.12 -30.11 2.59
C ARG A 55 14.13 -29.33 3.45
N TYR A 56 13.95 -28.03 3.17
CA TYR A 56 12.96 -27.21 3.84
C TYR A 56 11.52 -27.75 3.70
N VAL A 57 11.16 -28.25 2.50
CA VAL A 57 9.83 -28.83 2.26
C VAL A 57 9.67 -30.20 2.92
N SER A 58 10.72 -31.02 2.95
CA SER A 58 10.66 -32.39 3.50
C SER A 58 10.79 -32.46 5.02
N GLU A 59 11.69 -31.65 5.59
CA GLU A 59 12.05 -31.67 7.01
C GLU A 59 11.36 -30.55 7.80
N GLY A 60 10.77 -29.58 7.12
CA GLY A 60 10.17 -28.39 7.73
C GLY A 60 11.21 -27.31 8.05
N LEU A 61 10.84 -26.39 8.95
CA LEU A 61 11.73 -25.32 9.41
C LEU A 61 12.86 -25.93 10.27
N PRO A 62 14.13 -25.52 10.06
CA PRO A 62 15.23 -25.92 10.93
C PRO A 62 14.95 -25.57 12.41
N ASP A 63 15.50 -26.32 13.37
CA ASP A 63 15.27 -26.08 14.81
C ASP A 63 15.67 -24.68 15.30
N TRP A 64 16.63 -24.04 14.60
CA TRP A 64 17.07 -22.67 14.88
C TRP A 64 16.18 -21.61 14.22
N ALA A 65 15.24 -21.99 13.36
CA ALA A 65 14.31 -21.08 12.77
C ALA A 65 13.33 -20.59 13.85
N PRO A 66 12.96 -19.29 13.85
CA PRO A 66 11.99 -18.76 14.80
C PRO A 66 10.69 -19.59 14.77
N GLN A 67 10.40 -20.32 15.85
CA GLN A 67 9.19 -21.15 15.97
C GLN A 67 7.90 -20.34 16.20
N GLY A 68 7.90 -19.05 15.90
CA GLY A 68 6.69 -18.24 15.91
C GLY A 68 5.81 -18.61 14.73
N LYS A 69 4.52 -18.88 14.96
CA LYS A 69 3.52 -18.79 13.89
C LYS A 69 3.78 -17.46 13.17
N PHE A 70 4.01 -17.52 11.87
CA PHE A 70 4.09 -16.33 11.03
C PHE A 70 2.71 -15.69 10.99
N GLU A 71 2.35 -14.98 12.03
CA GLU A 71 1.38 -13.92 11.89
C GLU A 71 2.07 -12.90 11.00
N ALA A 72 1.71 -12.92 9.71
CA ALA A 72 1.92 -11.76 8.85
C ALA A 72 1.41 -10.58 9.67
N SER A 73 2.30 -9.80 10.27
CA SER A 73 1.86 -8.78 11.20
C SER A 73 1.09 -7.78 10.35
N GLU A 74 -0.23 -7.85 10.43
CA GLU A 74 -1.14 -6.98 9.74
C GLU A 74 -0.88 -5.60 10.34
N ARG A 75 0.03 -4.84 9.72
CA ARG A 75 0.42 -3.51 10.19
C ARG A 75 -0.74 -2.51 10.11
N ARG A 76 -1.84 -2.90 9.47
CA ARG A 76 -3.04 -2.10 9.31
C ARG A 76 -4.06 -2.58 10.34
N SER A 77 -4.51 -1.68 11.19
CA SER A 77 -5.61 -1.96 12.11
C SER A 77 -6.95 -2.18 11.41
N HIS A 78 -7.08 -1.77 10.13
CA HIS A 78 -8.34 -1.85 9.38
C HIS A 78 -8.07 -2.29 7.94
N SER A 79 -8.91 -3.20 7.45
CA SER A 79 -8.90 -3.61 6.05
C SER A 79 -9.27 -2.43 5.14
N ARG A 80 -8.69 -2.40 3.94
CA ARG A 80 -9.00 -1.37 2.92
C ARG A 80 -9.86 -1.99 1.83
N LYS A 81 -10.96 -1.35 1.49
CA LYS A 81 -11.79 -1.74 0.35
C LYS A 81 -11.27 -1.01 -0.90
N PRO A 82 -10.84 -1.73 -1.95
CA PRO A 82 -10.47 -1.10 -3.21
C PRO A 82 -11.70 -0.44 -3.84
N CYS A 83 -11.53 0.77 -4.38
CA CYS A 83 -12.59 1.51 -5.04
C CYS A 83 -12.01 2.45 -6.10
N ARG A 84 -12.84 3.02 -6.97
CA ARG A 84 -12.47 4.12 -7.86
C ARG A 84 -13.58 5.15 -7.84
N LEU A 85 -13.41 6.17 -7.00
CA LEU A 85 -14.39 7.25 -6.85
C LEU A 85 -13.77 8.56 -7.29
N ALA A 86 -14.48 9.32 -8.12
CA ALA A 86 -14.06 10.66 -8.49
C ALA A 86 -14.14 11.57 -7.26
N GLY A 87 -13.10 12.39 -7.08
CA GLY A 87 -13.06 13.35 -6.01
C GLY A 87 -12.09 14.48 -6.29
N ARG A 88 -12.08 15.46 -5.39
CA ARG A 88 -11.21 16.61 -5.41
C ARG A 88 -10.49 16.72 -4.08
N VAL A 89 -9.31 17.31 -4.09
CA VAL A 89 -8.56 17.68 -2.88
C VAL A 89 -8.16 19.13 -2.94
N CYS A 90 -8.29 19.82 -1.82
CA CYS A 90 -7.83 21.17 -1.61
C CYS A 90 -6.90 21.16 -0.40
N LEU A 91 -5.67 21.63 -0.57
CA LEU A 91 -4.74 21.80 0.54
C LEU A 91 -5.15 23.02 1.35
N THR A 92 -5.22 22.88 2.66
CA THR A 92 -5.39 24.02 3.56
C THR A 92 -4.00 24.57 3.85
N ALA A 93 -3.62 25.63 3.14
CA ALA A 93 -2.37 26.33 3.40
C ALA A 93 -2.53 27.16 4.69
N SER A 94 -1.86 26.73 5.76
CA SER A 94 -1.87 27.38 7.08
C SER A 94 -3.14 27.18 7.92
N ARG A 95 -2.96 27.43 9.23
CA ARG A 95 -3.95 27.32 10.32
C ARG A 95 -5.07 28.36 10.21
N ASP A 96 -4.90 29.35 9.33
CA ASP A 96 -5.87 30.38 9.02
C ASP A 96 -6.73 29.90 7.85
N ASP A 97 -7.99 29.60 8.16
CA ASP A 97 -9.02 28.98 7.32
C ASP A 97 -9.42 29.82 6.07
N THR A 98 -8.63 30.83 5.69
CA THR A 98 -8.93 31.84 4.67
C THR A 98 -8.18 31.64 3.36
N ALA A 99 -7.17 30.76 3.30
CA ALA A 99 -6.53 30.41 2.03
C ALA A 99 -7.40 29.43 1.23
N GLN A 100 -8.21 29.96 0.31
CA GLN A 100 -8.88 29.20 -0.74
C GLN A 100 -7.83 28.53 -1.64
N GLY A 101 -7.35 27.35 -1.25
CA GLY A 101 -6.56 26.50 -2.12
C GLY A 101 -7.34 26.12 -3.38
N SER A 102 -6.64 25.93 -4.51
CA SER A 102 -7.27 25.40 -5.72
C SER A 102 -7.63 23.93 -5.52
N TRP A 103 -8.88 23.59 -5.84
CA TRP A 103 -9.31 22.19 -5.87
C TRP A 103 -8.62 21.46 -7.02
N GLN A 104 -7.97 20.35 -6.72
CA GLN A 104 -7.35 19.45 -7.68
C GLN A 104 -8.21 18.20 -7.85
N GLU A 105 -8.54 17.84 -9.09
CA GLU A 105 -9.29 16.63 -9.42
C GLU A 105 -8.44 15.37 -9.24
N GLY A 106 -9.07 14.26 -8.86
CA GLY A 106 -8.40 12.99 -8.66
C GLY A 106 -9.34 11.82 -8.38
N LEU A 107 -8.77 10.70 -7.97
CA LEU A 107 -9.45 9.45 -7.73
C LEU A 107 -9.13 8.88 -6.34
N VAL A 108 -10.17 8.46 -5.63
CA VAL A 108 -10.03 7.60 -4.44
C VAL A 108 -9.86 6.16 -4.90
N LEU A 109 -8.67 5.59 -4.64
CA LEU A 109 -8.28 4.24 -5.07
C LEU A 109 -8.60 3.15 -4.04
N ASN A 110 -8.63 3.51 -2.76
CA ASN A 110 -9.10 2.65 -1.69
C ASN A 110 -9.49 3.47 -0.46
N VAL A 111 -10.38 2.90 0.34
CA VAL A 111 -10.86 3.48 1.60
C VAL A 111 -10.80 2.45 2.72
N SER A 112 -10.56 2.91 3.94
CA SER A 112 -10.83 2.21 5.19
C SER A 112 -11.55 3.15 6.15
N GLU A 113 -11.92 2.64 7.32
CA GLU A 113 -12.58 3.43 8.38
C GLU A 113 -11.76 4.67 8.82
N ARG A 114 -10.43 4.59 8.71
CA ARG A 114 -9.52 5.65 9.20
C ARG A 114 -8.77 6.38 8.10
N GLY A 115 -8.91 6.00 6.84
CA GLY A 115 -8.02 6.52 5.82
C GLY A 115 -8.43 6.20 4.40
N MET A 116 -7.72 6.81 3.47
CA MET A 116 -7.89 6.54 2.05
C MET A 116 -6.58 6.72 1.29
N LEU A 117 -6.56 6.20 0.06
CA LEU A 117 -5.54 6.50 -0.93
C LEU A 117 -6.17 7.36 -2.02
N PHE A 118 -5.67 8.57 -2.20
CA PHE A 118 -6.12 9.50 -3.23
C PHE A 118 -5.04 9.67 -4.29
N GLU A 119 -5.39 9.73 -5.56
CA GLU A 119 -4.47 9.93 -6.68
C GLU A 119 -4.88 11.15 -7.49
N ILE A 120 -3.96 12.09 -7.70
CA ILE A 120 -4.14 13.17 -8.67
C ILE A 120 -3.41 12.75 -9.95
N SER A 121 -4.14 12.74 -11.06
CA SER A 121 -3.54 12.55 -12.38
C SER A 121 -2.82 13.83 -12.79
N GLY A 122 -1.55 13.72 -13.18
CA GLY A 122 -0.76 14.84 -13.68
C GLY A 122 -0.03 14.45 -14.95
N THR A 123 0.24 15.42 -15.81
CA THR A 123 1.21 15.27 -16.91
C THR A 123 2.59 14.99 -16.32
N SER A 124 3.25 13.94 -16.80
CA SER A 124 4.48 13.42 -16.22
C SER A 124 5.54 14.52 -16.03
N GLY A 125 5.86 14.86 -14.78
CA GLY A 125 6.90 15.84 -14.45
C GLY A 125 6.41 17.03 -13.64
N GLU A 126 5.13 17.41 -13.77
CA GLU A 126 4.56 18.46 -12.93
C GLU A 126 4.08 17.86 -11.61
N ARG A 127 4.64 18.34 -10.51
CA ARG A 127 4.09 18.03 -9.19
C ARG A 127 2.81 18.84 -9.05
N ALA A 128 1.67 18.16 -8.89
CA ALA A 128 0.38 18.81 -8.63
C ALA A 128 0.45 19.71 -7.39
N PHE A 129 1.32 19.36 -6.44
CA PHE A 129 1.68 20.22 -5.33
C PHE A 129 3.19 20.45 -5.23
N ALA A 130 3.57 21.70 -4.98
CA ALA A 130 4.91 22.08 -4.52
C ALA A 130 5.31 21.22 -3.29
N PRO A 131 6.60 21.15 -2.90
CA PRO A 131 7.01 20.31 -1.78
C PRO A 131 6.19 20.63 -0.52
N LEU A 132 5.34 19.69 -0.13
CA LEU A 132 4.51 19.76 1.07
C LEU A 132 5.31 19.24 2.26
N SER A 133 5.35 20.02 3.34
CA SER A 133 5.75 19.52 4.66
C SER A 133 4.68 18.57 5.17
N LEU A 134 5.08 17.35 5.53
CA LEU A 134 4.18 16.33 6.09
C LEU A 134 4.31 16.28 7.61
N PRO A 135 3.21 16.03 8.36
CA PRO A 135 1.85 15.87 7.88
C PRO A 135 1.22 17.20 7.40
N ALA A 136 0.36 17.13 6.38
CA ALA A 136 -0.34 18.30 5.83
C ALA A 136 -1.86 18.16 5.97
N GLN A 137 -2.54 19.24 6.36
CA GLN A 137 -4.00 19.28 6.40
C GLN A 137 -4.57 19.54 5.00
N ALA A 138 -5.67 18.87 4.68
CA ALA A 138 -6.38 19.01 3.42
C ALA A 138 -7.88 18.75 3.59
N ARG A 139 -8.67 19.31 2.68
CA ARG A 139 -10.09 18.98 2.53
C ARG A 139 -10.26 18.15 1.27
N PHE A 140 -11.07 17.11 1.38
CA PHE A 140 -11.38 16.20 0.29
C PHE A 140 -12.88 16.30 -0.01
N SER A 141 -13.23 16.25 -1.28
CA SER A 141 -14.61 16.23 -1.76
C SER A 141 -14.79 14.99 -2.62
N VAL A 142 -15.70 14.08 -2.26
CA VAL A 142 -15.94 12.85 -3.03
C VAL A 142 -17.37 12.84 -3.55
N ILE A 143 -17.53 12.53 -4.83
CA ILE A 143 -18.84 12.45 -5.47
C ILE A 143 -19.29 10.99 -5.46
N PRO A 144 -20.37 10.64 -4.72
CA PRO A 144 -20.87 9.27 -4.70
C PRO A 144 -21.41 8.87 -6.07
N ALA A 145 -21.01 7.71 -6.57
CA ALA A 145 -21.52 7.17 -7.82
C ALA A 145 -23.00 6.73 -7.67
N GLY A 146 -23.77 6.78 -8.77
CA GLY A 146 -25.09 6.15 -8.85
C GLY A 146 -26.28 7.00 -8.37
N ARG A 147 -26.09 8.29 -8.03
CA ARG A 147 -27.20 9.21 -7.74
C ARG A 147 -27.45 10.13 -8.93
N LYS A 148 -28.74 10.42 -9.22
CA LYS A 148 -29.13 11.38 -10.27
C LYS A 148 -28.62 12.80 -9.99
N ASN A 149 -28.53 13.18 -8.71
CA ASN A 149 -27.97 14.44 -8.23
C ASN A 149 -27.03 14.16 -7.04
N PRO A 150 -25.77 13.79 -7.30
CA PRO A 150 -24.84 13.45 -6.23
C PRO A 150 -24.39 14.73 -5.51
N VAL A 151 -24.73 14.85 -4.24
CA VAL A 151 -24.18 15.90 -3.37
C VAL A 151 -22.76 15.49 -2.97
N PRO A 152 -21.72 16.33 -3.20
CA PRO A 152 -20.36 16.00 -2.82
C PRO A 152 -20.22 15.92 -1.29
N PHE A 153 -19.55 14.88 -0.81
CA PHE A 153 -19.19 14.77 0.60
C PHE A 153 -17.83 15.45 0.82
N VAL A 154 -17.81 16.52 1.61
CA VAL A 154 -16.59 17.24 1.96
C VAL A 154 -16.13 16.86 3.35
N PHE A 155 -14.88 16.46 3.50
CA PHE A 155 -14.31 16.06 4.78
C PHE A 155 -12.85 16.50 4.94
N PRO A 156 -12.43 16.86 6.16
CA PRO A 156 -11.02 17.12 6.46
C PRO A 156 -10.23 15.82 6.54
N GLY A 157 -8.95 15.89 6.20
CA GLY A 157 -8.02 14.78 6.30
C GLY A 157 -6.58 15.25 6.39
N THR A 158 -5.75 14.42 6.99
CA THR A 158 -4.31 14.67 7.11
C THR A 158 -3.56 13.80 6.12
N ILE A 159 -2.81 14.41 5.20
CA ILE A 159 -1.90 13.73 4.30
C ILE A 159 -0.68 13.29 5.11
N LEU A 160 -0.45 11.98 5.17
CA LEU A 160 0.67 11.36 5.90
C LEU A 160 1.83 10.97 4.99
N ARG A 161 1.55 10.73 3.71
CA ARG A 161 2.54 10.25 2.75
C ARG A 161 2.20 10.69 1.34
N ILE A 162 3.22 11.04 0.57
CA ILE A 162 3.12 11.35 -0.86
C ILE A 162 4.05 10.38 -1.60
N GLU A 163 3.54 9.75 -2.65
CA GLU A 163 4.30 8.88 -3.54
C GLU A 163 4.09 9.34 -4.99
N SER A 164 5.20 9.62 -5.70
CA SER A 164 5.13 9.98 -7.12
C SER A 164 5.18 8.73 -7.98
N ARG A 165 4.27 8.63 -8.95
CA ARG A 165 4.14 7.53 -9.91
C ARG A 165 4.18 8.08 -11.33
N LYS A 166 4.33 7.18 -12.31
CA LYS A 166 4.24 7.56 -13.74
C LYS A 166 2.89 8.19 -14.10
N SER A 167 1.81 7.78 -13.40
CA SER A 167 0.43 8.26 -13.60
C SER A 167 0.09 9.55 -12.88
N GLY A 168 0.93 10.02 -11.95
CA GLY A 168 0.62 11.17 -11.10
C GLY A 168 1.12 11.02 -9.67
N GLN A 169 0.46 11.68 -8.72
CA GLN A 169 0.82 11.67 -7.31
C GLN A 169 -0.23 10.96 -6.46
N CYS A 170 0.22 10.03 -5.62
CA CYS A 170 -0.60 9.30 -4.66
C CYS A 170 -0.42 9.85 -3.24
N PHE A 171 -1.52 10.05 -2.54
CA PHE A 171 -1.60 10.61 -1.20
C PHE A 171 -2.19 9.57 -0.25
N GLY A 172 -1.42 9.16 0.75
CA GLY A 172 -1.93 8.41 1.89
C GLY A 172 -2.57 9.36 2.88
N VAL A 173 -3.88 9.27 3.05
CA VAL A 173 -4.69 10.20 3.85
C VAL A 173 -5.21 9.50 5.10
N LEU A 174 -5.07 10.14 6.25
CA LEU A 174 -5.76 9.81 7.48
C LEU A 174 -7.01 10.69 7.60
N LEU A 175 -8.17 10.07 7.76
CA LEU A 175 -9.42 10.80 7.99
C LEU A 175 -9.48 11.23 9.45
N ASP A 176 -9.99 12.43 9.71
CA ASP A 176 -10.22 12.87 11.09
C ASP A 176 -11.30 12.00 11.75
N ALA A 177 -11.04 11.54 12.97
CA ALA A 177 -11.87 10.56 13.67
C ALA A 177 -13.28 11.10 13.99
N SER A 178 -13.44 12.42 13.99
CA SER A 178 -14.74 13.11 14.09
C SER A 178 -15.74 12.71 12.98
N MET A 179 -15.27 12.09 11.90
CA MET A 179 -16.08 11.63 10.76
C MET A 179 -16.83 10.31 10.98
N GLY A 180 -16.61 9.61 12.10
CA GLY A 180 -17.20 8.29 12.36
C GLY A 180 -18.74 8.22 12.22
N HIS A 181 -19.43 9.34 12.40
CA HIS A 181 -20.89 9.43 12.30
C HIS A 181 -21.41 9.86 10.92
N LEU A 182 -20.56 10.35 10.02
CA LEU A 182 -20.99 10.91 8.71
C LEU A 182 -21.01 9.88 7.58
N LEU A 183 -20.57 8.65 7.85
CA LEU A 183 -20.72 7.51 6.94
C LEU A 183 -21.99 6.69 7.23
N GLU A 184 -22.83 7.11 8.18
CA GLU A 184 -24.15 6.51 8.30
C GLU A 184 -24.98 6.85 7.05
N PRO A 185 -25.65 5.86 6.43
CA PRO A 185 -26.49 6.11 5.28
C PRO A 185 -27.55 7.13 5.67
N VAL A 186 -27.56 8.29 5.00
CA VAL A 186 -28.66 9.27 5.08
C VAL A 186 -29.96 8.48 4.99
N PRO A 187 -30.83 8.51 6.02
CA PRO A 187 -32.07 7.74 6.01
C PRO A 187 -32.82 8.11 4.75
N THR A 188 -33.00 7.13 3.86
CA THR A 188 -33.87 7.27 2.70
C THR A 188 -35.23 7.69 3.24
N ALA A 189 -35.60 8.94 2.98
CA ALA A 189 -36.96 9.41 3.20
C ALA A 189 -37.88 8.44 2.46
N ARG A 190 -38.69 7.70 3.23
CA ARG A 190 -39.78 6.91 2.68
C ARG A 190 -40.78 7.93 2.13
N ASN A 191 -40.91 7.98 0.80
CA ASN A 191 -42.11 8.53 0.16
C ASN A 191 -43.29 7.60 0.42
#